data_AF-A0A1L8DSS3-F1
#
_entry.id   AF-A0A1L8DSS3-F1
#
_cell.length_a   1.000
_cell.length_b   1.000
_cell.length_c   1.000
_cell.angle_alpha   90.00
_cell.angle_beta   90.00
_cell.angle_gamma   90.00
#
_symmetry.space_group_name_H-M   'P 1'
#
loop_
_entity.id
_entity.type
_entity.pdbx_description
1 polymer ?
#
loop_
_entity_poly.entity_id
_entity_poly.type
_entity_poly.pdbx_seq_one_letter_code
_entity_poly.pdbx_strand_id
1 'polypeptide(L)'
;MDRLLRLGGAMPGLTQSAPPTDAPVVDTAEQVYISSLALLKMLKHGRAGVPMEVMGLMLGEFVDDYTVQVIDVFAMPQTGTGVSVEAVDPVFQAKMLDMLKQTGRPEMVVGWYHSHPGFGCWLSGVDINTQQSFEALSERAVAVVVDPIQSVKGKVVIDAFRLINPNMLVLGQEPRQTTSNLGHLQKPSVQALIHGLNRHYYSISINYRKNELEQKMLLNLHKKSWMDGLTLANYHDHCAINESTVSEMLELAKNYNKALEDEEKMTPEQLAIKNVGKQDPKRHLEEKVKKLEQRIASLQNAKFLRCKSCQKFTKRLGLLNEKFHILLQEKRSRLQELTNLRQEAIELAISEKDAKIAQLEVSGAKTQEQIESLDQLRSDRNKLNNRLKVECENSLSLLVECSSFEEELSNLFFIED
;
A
#
# COMPACT_ATOMS: atom_id res chain seq x y z
N MET A 1 35.25 55.05 -3.84
CA MET A 1 36.53 55.11 -4.60
C MET A 1 36.48 54.11 -5.76
N ASP A 2 35.33 53.90 -6.41
CA ASP A 2 34.88 54.45 -7.71
C ASP A 2 35.88 55.11 -8.68
N ARG A 3 37.18 54.79 -8.62
CA ARG A 3 38.15 55.41 -9.55
C ARG A 3 39.33 54.51 -9.93
N LEU A 4 39.09 53.20 -10.07
CA LEU A 4 40.12 52.24 -10.50
C LEU A 4 39.63 51.26 -11.58
N LEU A 5 38.59 51.63 -12.32
CA LEU A 5 37.93 50.76 -13.31
C LEU A 5 37.89 51.36 -14.73
N ARG A 6 38.87 52.20 -15.10
CA ARG A 6 38.86 52.91 -16.40
C ARG A 6 40.20 53.07 -17.13
N LEU A 7 41.18 52.21 -16.87
CA LEU A 7 42.37 52.12 -17.72
C LEU A 7 42.72 50.66 -18.01
N GLY A 8 42.18 50.16 -19.12
CA GLY A 8 42.46 48.84 -19.69
C GLY A 8 41.80 48.77 -21.05
N GLY A 9 42.38 49.48 -22.01
CA GLY A 9 41.84 49.68 -23.34
C GLY A 9 41.77 48.39 -24.17
N ALA A 10 40.72 48.34 -25.00
CA ALA A 10 40.65 47.78 -26.34
C ALA A 10 41.62 46.63 -26.70
N MET A 11 41.06 45.42 -26.73
CA MET A 11 41.49 44.35 -27.64
C MET A 11 40.26 43.96 -28.51
N PRO A 12 40.24 44.28 -29.81
CA PRO A 12 39.21 43.81 -30.72
C PRO A 12 39.61 42.44 -31.26
N GLY A 13 38.85 41.41 -30.89
CA GLY A 13 38.99 40.08 -31.48
C GLY A 13 39.29 39.00 -30.45
N LEU A 14 38.23 38.53 -29.78
CA LEU A 14 38.14 37.14 -29.35
C LEU A 14 36.68 36.73 -29.42
N THR A 15 36.38 36.07 -30.53
CA THR A 15 35.45 34.95 -30.66
C THR A 15 34.13 35.09 -29.92
N GLN A 16 33.10 35.46 -30.68
CA GLN A 16 31.73 35.04 -30.44
C GLN A 16 31.73 33.62 -29.87
N SER A 17 31.26 33.49 -28.63
CA SER A 17 30.78 32.21 -28.11
C SER A 17 29.79 31.67 -29.14
N ALA A 18 30.14 30.59 -29.81
CA ALA A 18 29.21 29.82 -30.61
C ALA A 18 27.95 29.58 -29.75
N PRO A 19 26.74 29.58 -30.34
CA PRO A 19 25.57 29.09 -29.62
C PRO A 19 25.92 27.71 -29.05
N PRO A 20 25.45 27.35 -27.83
CA PRO A 20 25.67 26.01 -27.32
C PRO A 20 25.16 25.07 -28.40
N THR A 21 26.08 24.34 -29.03
CA THR A 21 25.72 23.20 -29.85
C THR A 21 24.84 22.34 -28.97
N ASP A 22 23.66 21.96 -29.47
CA ASP A 22 22.79 20.96 -28.85
C ASP A 22 23.58 19.64 -28.76
N ALA A 23 24.46 19.56 -27.77
CA ALA A 23 25.08 18.33 -27.36
C ALA A 23 23.97 17.52 -26.69
N PRO A 24 23.88 16.21 -26.96
CA PRO A 24 22.89 15.37 -26.29
C PRO A 24 23.18 15.39 -24.79
N VAL A 25 22.39 16.16 -24.04
CA VAL A 25 22.46 16.21 -22.58
C VAL A 25 21.60 15.07 -22.04
N VAL A 26 22.16 14.29 -21.12
CA VAL A 26 21.44 13.24 -20.42
C VAL A 26 20.28 13.84 -19.62
N ASP A 27 19.08 13.30 -19.82
CA ASP A 27 17.85 13.81 -19.20
C ASP A 27 17.57 13.11 -17.86
N THR A 28 16.86 13.82 -16.99
CA THR A 28 16.35 13.27 -15.75
C THR A 28 15.25 12.24 -15.88
N ALA A 29 14.64 12.12 -17.05
CA ALA A 29 13.55 11.20 -17.34
C ALA A 29 13.99 9.75 -17.60
N GLU A 30 15.30 9.45 -17.60
CA GLU A 30 15.78 8.11 -17.91
C GLU A 30 15.26 7.05 -16.93
N GLN A 31 14.84 5.91 -17.49
CA GLN A 31 14.23 4.80 -16.79
C GLN A 31 14.85 3.47 -17.16
N VAL A 32 15.03 2.61 -16.15
CA VAL A 32 15.47 1.23 -16.35
C VAL A 32 14.29 0.29 -16.12
N TYR A 33 13.93 -0.46 -17.16
CA TYR A 33 12.92 -1.51 -17.08
C TYR A 33 13.58 -2.85 -16.75
N ILE A 34 13.36 -3.36 -15.54
CA ILE A 34 13.86 -4.66 -15.10
C ILE A 34 12.76 -5.70 -15.23
N SER A 35 13.07 -6.83 -15.87
CA SER A 35 12.15 -7.97 -15.97
C SER A 35 11.98 -8.70 -14.63
N SER A 36 10.83 -9.36 -14.45
CA SER A 36 10.58 -10.20 -13.26
C SER A 36 11.64 -11.31 -13.11
N LEU A 37 12.11 -11.88 -14.23
CA LEU A 37 13.13 -12.93 -14.26
C LEU A 37 14.49 -12.41 -13.77
N ALA A 38 14.92 -11.26 -14.30
CA ALA A 38 16.17 -10.62 -13.93
C ALA A 38 16.21 -10.33 -12.43
N LEU A 39 15.14 -9.73 -11.89
CA LEU A 39 15.04 -9.40 -10.47
C LEU A 39 15.17 -10.63 -9.57
N LEU A 40 14.48 -11.73 -9.90
CA LEU A 40 14.55 -12.97 -9.12
C LEU A 40 15.94 -13.60 -9.15
N LYS A 41 16.62 -13.57 -10.31
CA LYS A 41 17.99 -14.06 -10.43
C LYS A 41 18.97 -13.19 -9.63
N MET A 42 18.84 -11.87 -9.67
CA MET A 42 19.66 -10.95 -8.89
C MET A 42 19.51 -11.22 -7.39
N LEU A 43 18.27 -11.33 -6.90
CA LEU A 43 17.99 -11.62 -5.49
C LEU A 43 18.48 -13.01 -5.06
N LYS A 44 18.27 -14.03 -5.88
CA LYS A 44 18.78 -15.39 -5.62
C LYS A 44 20.30 -15.39 -5.54
N HIS A 45 20.96 -14.72 -6.48
CA HIS A 45 22.41 -14.63 -6.52
C HIS A 45 22.96 -13.85 -5.32
N GLY A 46 22.43 -12.65 -5.06
CA GLY A 46 22.81 -11.81 -3.92
C GLY A 46 22.66 -12.54 -2.58
N ARG A 47 21.55 -13.28 -2.40
CA ARG A 47 21.31 -14.04 -1.17
C ARG A 47 22.28 -15.22 -1.01
N ALA A 48 22.68 -15.87 -2.10
CA ALA A 48 23.66 -16.96 -2.08
C ALA A 48 25.09 -16.48 -1.80
N GLY A 49 25.39 -15.22 -2.11
CA GLY A 49 26.70 -14.60 -1.90
C GLY A 49 27.00 -14.18 -0.46
N VAL A 50 25.97 -13.95 0.37
CA VAL A 50 26.14 -13.42 1.74
C VAL A 50 27.08 -14.32 2.56
N PRO A 51 28.15 -13.77 3.19
CA PRO A 51 28.39 -12.34 3.47
C PRO A 51 29.22 -11.57 2.43
N MET A 52 29.64 -12.20 1.34
CA MET A 52 30.47 -11.57 0.30
C MET A 52 29.61 -10.85 -0.75
N GLU A 53 30.15 -9.78 -1.33
CA GLU A 53 29.50 -9.04 -2.42
C GLU A 53 29.62 -9.84 -3.73
N VAL A 54 28.50 -10.08 -4.42
CA VAL A 54 28.48 -10.77 -5.72
C VAL A 54 28.25 -9.80 -6.87
N MET A 55 28.78 -10.14 -8.05
CA MET A 55 28.58 -9.39 -9.29
C MET A 55 27.99 -10.23 -10.41
N GLY A 56 27.31 -9.58 -11.34
CA GLY A 56 26.85 -10.21 -12.58
C GLY A 56 26.63 -9.20 -13.68
N LEU A 57 26.44 -9.72 -14.90
CA LEU A 57 26.18 -8.90 -16.07
C LEU A 57 24.69 -8.87 -16.38
N MET A 58 24.23 -7.72 -16.85
CA MET A 58 22.86 -7.49 -17.28
C MET A 58 22.79 -7.52 -18.80
N LEU A 59 21.85 -8.31 -19.30
CA LEU A 59 21.58 -8.49 -20.72
C LEU A 59 20.25 -7.85 -21.09
N GLY A 60 20.25 -7.17 -22.22
CA GLY A 60 19.08 -6.44 -22.65
C GLY A 60 19.29 -5.68 -23.94
N GLU A 61 18.48 -4.65 -24.09
CA GLU A 61 18.46 -3.77 -25.26
C GLU A 61 18.28 -2.31 -24.83
N PHE A 62 18.90 -1.42 -25.59
CA PHE A 62 18.67 0.02 -25.52
C PHE A 62 17.58 0.36 -26.54
N VAL A 63 16.37 0.66 -26.06
CA VAL A 63 15.20 0.87 -26.93
C VAL A 63 15.21 2.28 -27.54
N ASP A 64 15.44 3.28 -26.69
CA ASP A 64 15.58 4.70 -27.04
C ASP A 64 16.58 5.36 -26.07
N ASP A 65 16.80 6.66 -26.19
CA ASP A 65 17.77 7.40 -25.36
C ASP A 65 17.36 7.49 -23.87
N TYR A 66 16.08 7.29 -23.56
CA TYR A 66 15.52 7.43 -22.21
C TYR A 66 15.19 6.11 -21.53
N THR A 67 15.22 4.98 -22.23
CA THR A 67 14.81 3.69 -21.69
C THR A 67 15.84 2.60 -21.94
N VAL A 68 16.26 1.97 -20.85
CA VAL A 68 17.13 0.80 -20.85
C VAL A 68 16.30 -0.41 -20.42
N GLN A 69 16.26 -1.46 -21.23
CA GLN A 69 15.49 -2.66 -20.91
C GLN A 69 16.43 -3.80 -20.52
N VAL A 70 16.36 -4.23 -19.26
CA VAL A 70 17.07 -5.40 -18.74
C VAL A 70 16.15 -6.62 -18.82
N ILE A 71 16.45 -7.53 -19.73
CA ILE A 71 15.65 -8.72 -20.01
C ILE A 71 16.12 -9.89 -19.15
N ASP A 72 17.42 -10.11 -19.08
CA ASP A 72 18.00 -11.21 -18.32
C ASP A 72 19.30 -10.81 -17.61
N VAL A 73 19.71 -11.62 -16.65
CA VAL A 73 21.00 -11.48 -15.97
C VAL A 73 21.66 -12.84 -15.81
N PHE A 74 22.98 -12.83 -15.72
CA PHE A 74 23.73 -13.99 -15.29
C PHE A 74 24.84 -13.60 -14.32
N ALA A 75 25.12 -14.52 -13.40
CA ALA A 75 26.16 -14.39 -12.40
C ALA A 75 27.54 -14.58 -13.03
N MET A 76 28.51 -13.76 -12.63
CA MET A 76 29.92 -14.00 -12.94
C MET A 76 30.54 -14.83 -11.81
N PRO A 77 31.38 -15.83 -12.11
CA PRO A 77 32.13 -16.54 -11.09
C PRO A 77 33.08 -15.59 -10.38
N GLN A 78 33.15 -15.70 -9.06
CA GLN A 78 34.02 -14.85 -8.25
C GLN A 78 35.41 -15.45 -8.12
N THR A 79 36.43 -14.66 -8.36
CA THR A 79 37.80 -14.98 -7.96
C THR A 79 38.01 -14.35 -6.59
N GLY A 80 38.01 -15.17 -5.54
CA GLY A 80 37.91 -14.69 -4.16
C GLY A 80 39.14 -13.90 -3.69
N THR A 81 38.99 -12.59 -3.58
CA THR A 81 39.83 -11.72 -2.74
C THR A 81 38.95 -10.74 -1.95
N GLY A 82 38.52 -11.20 -0.77
CA GLY A 82 38.26 -10.35 0.40
C GLY A 82 37.01 -9.48 0.40
N VAL A 83 36.92 -8.47 -0.45
CA VAL A 83 35.92 -7.39 -0.32
C VAL A 83 35.66 -6.65 -1.66
N SER A 84 36.38 -6.99 -2.74
CA SER A 84 36.29 -6.26 -4.01
C SER A 84 36.05 -7.18 -5.20
N VAL A 85 35.20 -6.70 -6.09
CA VAL A 85 34.78 -7.31 -7.35
C VAL A 85 35.91 -7.13 -8.39
N GLU A 86 36.99 -7.88 -8.25
CA GLU A 86 38.12 -7.83 -9.20
C GLU A 86 38.02 -8.95 -10.24
N ALA A 87 38.10 -8.55 -11.51
CA ALA A 87 38.11 -9.37 -12.73
C ALA A 87 36.75 -9.90 -13.22
N VAL A 88 36.12 -9.10 -14.08
CA VAL A 88 35.28 -9.62 -15.16
C VAL A 88 36.20 -10.48 -16.03
N ASP A 89 36.03 -11.80 -16.01
CA ASP A 89 36.76 -12.68 -16.93
C ASP A 89 36.17 -12.55 -18.34
N PRO A 90 36.88 -11.92 -19.30
CA PRO A 90 36.39 -11.73 -20.65
C PRO A 90 36.19 -13.07 -21.38
N VAL A 91 36.94 -14.12 -20.99
CA VAL A 91 36.82 -15.46 -21.59
C VAL A 91 35.49 -16.09 -21.18
N PHE A 92 35.15 -16.01 -19.89
CA PHE A 92 33.86 -16.48 -19.40
C PHE A 92 32.69 -15.69 -20.01
N GLN A 93 32.81 -14.36 -20.07
CA GLN A 93 31.79 -13.50 -20.68
C GLN A 93 31.54 -13.86 -22.15
N ALA A 94 32.60 -13.94 -22.97
CA ALA A 94 32.47 -14.25 -24.40
C ALA A 94 31.84 -15.64 -24.62
N LYS A 95 32.33 -16.65 -23.88
CA LYS A 95 31.79 -18.01 -23.95
C LYS A 95 30.31 -18.07 -23.55
N MET A 96 29.92 -17.38 -22.48
CA MET A 96 28.53 -17.34 -22.02
C MET A 96 27.62 -16.64 -23.03
N LEU A 97 28.05 -15.50 -23.59
CA LEU A 97 27.31 -14.78 -24.63
C LEU A 97 27.12 -15.65 -25.88
N ASP A 98 28.14 -16.39 -26.30
CA ASP A 98 28.02 -17.29 -27.45
C ASP A 98 27.08 -18.48 -27.18
N MET A 99 27.09 -19.03 -25.97
CA MET A 99 26.12 -20.06 -25.57
C MET A 99 24.68 -19.51 -25.55
N LEU A 100 24.48 -18.27 -25.09
CA LEU A 100 23.16 -17.63 -25.08
C LEU A 100 22.65 -17.36 -26.49
N LYS A 101 23.50 -16.91 -27.40
CA LYS A 101 23.15 -16.73 -28.82
C LYS A 101 22.60 -18.02 -29.45
N GLN A 102 23.20 -19.17 -29.12
CA GLN A 102 22.71 -20.48 -29.60
C GLN A 102 21.32 -20.84 -29.05
N THR A 103 20.95 -20.34 -27.88
CA THR A 103 19.62 -20.56 -27.28
C THR A 103 18.55 -19.60 -27.80
N GLY A 104 18.88 -18.74 -28.77
CA GLY A 104 17.98 -17.73 -29.31
C GLY A 104 17.90 -16.46 -28.46
N ARG A 105 18.96 -16.17 -27.69
CA ARG A 105 19.12 -14.96 -26.86
C ARG A 105 20.26 -14.09 -27.39
N PRO A 106 20.00 -13.19 -28.37
CA PRO A 106 21.01 -12.35 -28.98
C PRO A 106 21.25 -11.03 -28.23
N GLU A 107 20.75 -10.88 -27.00
CA GLU A 107 20.84 -9.63 -26.24
C GLU A 107 22.29 -9.22 -25.96
N MET A 108 22.52 -7.91 -25.92
CA MET A 108 23.82 -7.32 -25.61
C MET A 108 23.93 -7.00 -24.11
N VAL A 109 25.16 -6.78 -23.64
CA VAL A 109 25.39 -6.33 -22.27
C VAL A 109 25.00 -4.86 -22.15
N VAL A 110 24.03 -4.56 -21.29
CA VAL A 110 23.52 -3.19 -21.04
C VAL A 110 24.08 -2.59 -19.75
N GLY A 111 24.74 -3.39 -18.93
CA GLY A 111 25.32 -2.96 -17.67
C GLY A 111 25.70 -4.14 -16.79
N TRP A 112 25.92 -3.84 -15.53
CA TRP A 112 26.30 -4.83 -14.52
C TRP A 112 25.56 -4.55 -13.21
N TYR A 113 25.45 -5.59 -12.39
CA TYR A 113 24.88 -5.46 -11.07
C TYR A 113 25.80 -6.07 -10.04
N HIS A 114 25.72 -5.57 -8.81
CA HIS A 114 26.36 -6.18 -7.67
C HIS A 114 25.50 -6.08 -6.40
N SER A 115 25.92 -6.77 -5.35
CA SER A 115 25.21 -6.74 -4.07
C SER A 115 26.02 -6.08 -2.97
N HIS A 116 25.38 -5.23 -2.17
CA HIS A 116 25.92 -4.70 -0.91
C HIS A 116 25.09 -5.27 0.25
N PRO A 117 25.51 -6.38 0.88
CA PRO A 117 24.72 -7.01 1.93
C PRO A 117 24.70 -6.17 3.21
N GLY A 118 23.58 -5.51 3.50
CA GLY A 118 23.36 -4.77 4.74
C GLY A 118 23.90 -3.33 4.77
N PHE A 119 24.58 -2.87 3.71
CA PHE A 119 25.13 -1.51 3.63
C PHE A 119 24.22 -0.53 2.87
N GLY A 120 23.09 -0.97 2.32
CA GLY A 120 22.24 -0.17 1.45
C GLY A 120 22.82 0.02 0.04
N CYS A 121 22.15 0.81 -0.80
CA CYS A 121 22.53 1.01 -2.20
C CYS A 121 23.34 2.30 -2.40
N TRP A 122 24.64 2.17 -2.67
CA TRP A 122 25.55 3.26 -3.04
C TRP A 122 26.73 2.67 -3.84
N LEU A 123 27.58 3.51 -4.44
CA LEU A 123 28.78 3.03 -5.14
C LEU A 123 30.04 3.37 -4.33
N SER A 124 30.88 2.36 -4.10
CA SER A 124 32.21 2.55 -3.50
C SER A 124 33.21 3.09 -4.52
N GLY A 125 34.40 3.50 -4.05
CA GLY A 125 35.48 3.93 -4.95
C GLY A 125 35.90 2.84 -5.94
N VAL A 126 35.81 1.56 -5.55
CA VAL A 126 36.10 0.42 -6.43
C VAL A 126 34.98 0.25 -7.46
N ASP A 127 33.72 0.41 -7.05
CA ASP A 127 32.57 0.33 -7.95
C ASP A 127 32.58 1.45 -8.99
N ILE A 128 32.98 2.66 -8.59
CA ILE A 128 33.14 3.80 -9.50
C ILE A 128 34.19 3.51 -10.57
N ASN A 129 35.36 2.97 -10.20
CA ASN A 129 36.40 2.61 -11.17
C ASN A 129 35.96 1.49 -12.12
N THR A 130 35.20 0.52 -11.59
CA THR A 130 34.64 -0.58 -12.39
C THR A 130 33.59 -0.06 -13.37
N GLN A 131 32.67 0.79 -12.91
CA GLN A 131 31.67 1.43 -13.74
C GLN A 131 32.31 2.31 -14.83
N GLN A 132 33.37 3.06 -14.51
CA GLN A 132 34.09 3.86 -15.51
C GLN A 132 34.66 3.00 -16.64
N SER A 133 35.11 1.79 -16.32
CA SER A 133 35.61 0.82 -17.31
C SER A 133 34.48 0.30 -18.21
N PHE A 134 33.29 0.07 -17.66
CA PHE A 134 32.11 -0.33 -18.43
C PHE A 134 31.55 0.83 -19.28
N GLU A 135 31.57 2.06 -18.78
CA GLU A 135 31.14 3.25 -19.52
C GLU A 135 32.06 3.55 -20.71
N ALA A 136 33.35 3.21 -20.63
CA ALA A 136 34.28 3.32 -21.76
C ALA A 136 33.95 2.34 -22.90
N LEU A 137 33.34 1.18 -22.60
CA LEU A 137 32.87 0.22 -23.59
C LEU A 137 31.46 0.58 -24.10
N SER A 138 30.60 1.08 -23.21
CA SER A 138 29.21 1.43 -23.51
C SER A 138 28.82 2.64 -22.68
N GLU A 139 28.70 3.80 -23.32
CA GLU A 139 28.43 5.09 -22.66
C GLU A 139 27.16 5.05 -21.77
N ARG A 140 26.19 4.21 -22.13
CA ARG A 140 24.91 4.06 -21.40
C ARG A 140 24.89 2.91 -20.39
N ALA A 141 26.05 2.34 -20.04
CA ALA A 141 26.13 1.28 -19.05
C ALA A 141 25.50 1.69 -17.72
N VAL A 142 24.70 0.82 -17.13
CA VAL A 142 24.04 1.04 -15.83
C VAL A 142 24.67 0.14 -14.77
N ALA A 143 24.96 0.70 -13.59
CA ALA A 143 25.33 -0.05 -12.41
C ALA A 143 24.11 -0.25 -11.50
N VAL A 144 23.70 -1.49 -11.23
CA VAL A 144 22.57 -1.79 -10.33
C VAL A 144 23.09 -2.37 -9.01
N VAL A 145 22.64 -1.82 -7.89
CA VAL A 145 23.03 -2.27 -6.54
C VAL A 145 21.82 -2.88 -5.85
N VAL A 146 21.98 -4.11 -5.36
CA VAL A 146 20.92 -4.85 -4.67
C VAL A 146 21.36 -5.18 -3.23
N ASP A 147 20.52 -4.87 -2.25
CA ASP A 147 20.75 -5.31 -0.86
C ASP A 147 19.82 -6.49 -0.50
N PRO A 148 20.31 -7.74 -0.49
CA PRO A 148 19.50 -8.92 -0.20
C PRO A 148 19.18 -9.11 1.30
N ILE A 149 19.79 -8.31 2.19
CA ILE A 149 19.55 -8.38 3.64
C ILE A 149 18.45 -7.42 4.04
N GLN A 150 18.53 -6.16 3.59
CA GLN A 150 17.50 -5.15 3.88
C GLN A 150 16.23 -5.36 3.06
N SER A 151 16.31 -6.08 1.93
CA SER A 151 15.13 -6.46 1.14
C SER A 151 14.25 -7.46 1.90
N VAL A 152 13.15 -6.96 2.46
CA VAL A 152 12.14 -7.77 3.17
C VAL A 152 10.89 -7.93 2.31
N LYS A 153 10.03 -8.89 2.67
CA LYS A 153 8.73 -9.09 2.00
C LYS A 153 7.93 -7.77 2.04
N GLY A 154 7.74 -7.16 0.86
CA GLY A 154 7.01 -5.90 0.69
C GLY A 154 7.84 -4.76 0.09
N LYS A 155 9.16 -4.72 0.34
CA LYS A 155 10.06 -3.72 -0.25
C LYS A 155 11.39 -4.35 -0.63
N VAL A 156 11.69 -4.33 -1.93
CA VAL A 156 13.02 -4.68 -2.44
C VAL A 156 13.86 -3.41 -2.46
N VAL A 157 15.04 -3.48 -1.83
CA VAL A 157 16.03 -2.40 -1.79
C VAL A 157 16.96 -2.60 -2.98
N ILE A 158 16.72 -1.79 -4.02
CA ILE A 158 17.44 -1.81 -5.29
C ILE A 158 17.47 -0.39 -5.84
N ASP A 159 18.63 0.04 -6.30
CA ASP A 159 18.82 1.31 -7.00
C ASP A 159 19.76 1.11 -8.19
N ALA A 160 19.62 1.98 -9.18
CA ALA A 160 20.43 2.02 -10.38
C ALA A 160 21.17 3.35 -10.43
N PHE A 161 22.45 3.29 -10.79
CA PHE A 161 23.34 4.45 -10.81
C PHE A 161 24.09 4.54 -12.14
N ARG A 162 24.46 5.77 -12.50
CA ARG A 162 25.42 6.08 -13.57
C ARG A 162 26.35 7.19 -13.12
N LEU A 163 27.59 7.19 -13.59
CA LEU A 163 28.56 8.21 -13.22
C LEU A 163 28.25 9.56 -13.87
N ILE A 164 28.74 10.60 -13.21
CA ILE A 164 28.78 11.96 -13.74
C ILE A 164 30.19 12.20 -14.24
N ASN A 165 30.33 12.75 -15.45
CA ASN A 165 31.64 13.15 -15.95
C ASN A 165 32.21 14.29 -15.06
N PRO A 166 33.37 14.08 -14.42
CA PRO A 166 33.95 15.06 -13.48
C PRO A 166 34.26 16.41 -14.14
N ASN A 167 34.48 16.42 -15.46
CA ASN A 167 34.76 17.66 -16.19
C ASN A 167 33.55 18.61 -16.18
N MET A 168 32.32 18.09 -16.12
CA MET A 168 31.12 18.95 -16.09
C MET A 168 30.90 19.60 -14.73
N LEU A 169 31.28 18.91 -13.65
CA LEU A 169 31.22 19.46 -12.28
C LEU A 169 32.19 20.63 -12.10
N VAL A 170 33.40 20.52 -12.67
CA VAL A 170 34.39 21.60 -12.65
C VAL A 170 33.90 22.81 -13.44
N LEU A 171 33.14 22.58 -14.51
CA LEU A 171 32.49 23.63 -15.30
C LEU A 171 31.29 24.28 -14.59
N GLY A 172 30.86 23.76 -13.43
CA GLY A 172 29.69 24.27 -12.69
C GLY A 172 28.37 24.10 -13.45
N GLN A 173 28.33 23.29 -14.49
CA GLN A 173 27.11 22.98 -15.24
C GLN A 173 26.38 21.84 -14.54
N GLU A 174 25.06 21.96 -14.40
CA GLU A 174 24.25 20.87 -13.89
C GLU A 174 24.38 19.65 -14.82
N PRO A 175 24.66 18.46 -14.28
CA PRO A 175 25.03 17.31 -15.10
C PRO A 175 23.89 16.73 -15.93
N ARG A 176 22.65 17.12 -15.64
CA ARG A 176 21.43 16.62 -16.28
C ARG A 176 20.47 17.76 -16.56
N GLN A 177 19.78 17.70 -17.69
CA GLN A 177 18.65 18.58 -17.97
C GLN A 177 17.41 18.05 -17.23
N THR A 178 16.74 18.91 -16.46
CA THR A 178 15.53 18.53 -15.70
C THR A 178 14.27 18.73 -16.54
N THR A 179 13.90 17.76 -17.38
CA THR A 179 12.64 17.86 -18.16
C THR A 179 11.42 17.38 -17.38
N SER A 180 11.62 16.56 -16.34
CA SER A 180 10.53 15.90 -15.62
C SER A 180 10.76 15.74 -14.11
N ASN A 181 9.65 15.63 -13.37
CA ASN A 181 9.65 15.42 -11.92
C ASN A 181 10.00 13.99 -11.49
N LEU A 182 10.04 13.04 -12.44
CA LEU A 182 10.30 11.60 -12.21
C LEU A 182 11.60 11.37 -11.42
N GLY A 183 12.65 12.13 -11.74
CA GLY A 183 13.95 12.03 -11.07
C GLY A 183 13.97 12.49 -9.60
N HIS A 184 12.96 13.24 -9.13
CA HIS A 184 12.90 13.78 -7.76
C HIS A 184 11.88 13.07 -6.85
N LEU A 185 11.20 12.02 -7.36
CA LEU A 185 10.16 11.31 -6.60
C LEU A 185 10.72 10.46 -5.46
N GLN A 186 11.94 9.92 -5.62
CA GLN A 186 12.57 9.08 -4.60
C GLN A 186 13.59 9.90 -3.80
N LYS A 187 13.36 10.01 -2.48
CA LYS A 187 14.32 10.62 -1.58
C LYS A 187 15.55 9.71 -1.46
N PRO A 188 16.75 10.21 -1.74
CA PRO A 188 17.96 9.41 -1.61
C PRO A 188 18.23 9.05 -0.15
N SER A 189 18.92 7.92 0.06
CA SER A 189 19.38 7.54 1.39
C SER A 189 20.48 8.49 1.87
N VAL A 190 20.48 8.80 3.17
CA VAL A 190 21.52 9.68 3.78
C VAL A 190 22.91 9.08 3.57
N GLN A 191 23.02 7.76 3.63
CA GLN A 191 24.28 7.05 3.39
C GLN A 191 24.76 7.23 1.94
N ALA A 192 23.90 7.10 0.94
CA ALA A 192 24.27 7.35 -0.46
C ALA A 192 24.73 8.80 -0.69
N LEU A 193 24.10 9.77 -0.02
CA LEU A 193 24.51 11.18 -0.09
C LEU A 193 25.93 11.41 0.48
N ILE A 194 26.27 10.74 1.59
CA ILE A 194 27.63 10.78 2.17
C ILE A 194 28.66 10.18 1.22
N HIS A 195 28.30 9.11 0.52
CA HIS A 195 29.17 8.42 -0.45
C HIS A 195 29.16 9.06 -1.86
N GLY A 196 28.69 10.30 -1.99
CA GLY A 196 28.89 11.10 -3.21
C GLY A 196 27.78 11.01 -4.25
N LEU A 197 26.57 10.60 -3.88
CA LEU A 197 25.38 10.77 -4.73
C LEU A 197 25.17 12.25 -5.07
N ASN A 198 24.86 12.54 -6.33
CA ASN A 198 24.79 13.88 -6.94
C ASN A 198 26.13 14.63 -7.06
N ARG A 199 27.25 13.98 -6.69
CA ARG A 199 28.60 14.47 -6.95
C ARG A 199 29.29 13.59 -7.98
N HIS A 200 29.48 12.31 -7.70
CA HIS A 200 30.20 11.39 -8.59
C HIS A 200 29.27 10.57 -9.48
N TYR A 201 28.03 10.34 -9.04
CA TYR A 201 27.03 9.56 -9.75
C TYR A 201 25.63 10.07 -9.41
N TYR A 202 24.66 9.72 -10.24
CA TYR A 202 23.24 10.00 -10.00
C TYR A 202 22.41 8.72 -9.98
N SER A 203 21.24 8.79 -9.34
CA SER A 203 20.26 7.69 -9.35
C SER A 203 19.36 7.76 -10.59
N ILE A 204 19.03 6.59 -11.12
CA ILE A 204 18.10 6.37 -12.25
C ILE A 204 16.87 5.65 -11.71
N SER A 205 15.69 6.09 -12.16
CA SER A 205 14.43 5.48 -11.74
C SER A 205 14.26 4.07 -12.33
N ILE A 206 13.95 3.10 -11.47
CA ILE A 206 13.72 1.71 -11.86
C ILE A 206 12.22 1.44 -11.96
N ASN A 207 11.80 0.89 -13.10
CA ASN A 207 10.47 0.38 -13.34
C ASN A 207 10.50 -1.14 -13.58
N TYR A 208 9.40 -1.82 -13.23
CA TYR A 208 9.29 -3.27 -13.41
C TYR A 208 8.36 -3.59 -14.57
N ARG A 209 8.85 -4.35 -15.54
CA ARG A 209 8.02 -4.88 -16.61
C ARG A 209 7.42 -6.21 -16.14
N LYS A 210 6.08 -6.27 -16.05
CA LYS A 210 5.33 -7.48 -15.69
C LYS A 210 4.42 -7.86 -16.84
N ASN A 211 4.61 -9.06 -17.39
CA ASN A 211 3.70 -9.59 -18.40
C ASN A 211 2.49 -10.24 -17.74
N GLU A 212 1.33 -10.25 -18.40
CA GLU A 212 0.12 -10.90 -17.85
C GLU A 212 0.33 -12.39 -17.56
N LEU A 213 1.08 -13.09 -18.42
CA LEU A 213 1.42 -14.50 -18.25
C LEU A 213 2.29 -14.72 -17.01
N GLU A 214 3.28 -13.85 -16.80
CA GLU A 214 4.15 -13.90 -15.61
C GLU A 214 3.32 -13.64 -14.35
N GLN A 215 2.44 -12.64 -14.39
CA GLN A 215 1.57 -12.32 -13.26
C GLN A 215 0.64 -13.50 -12.93
N LYS A 216 0.01 -14.12 -13.93
CA LYS A 216 -0.83 -15.32 -13.75
C LYS A 216 -0.03 -16.49 -13.17
N MET A 217 1.19 -16.72 -13.67
CA MET A 217 2.08 -17.77 -13.17
C MET A 217 2.53 -17.52 -11.72
N LEU A 218 2.97 -16.31 -11.40
CA LEU A 218 3.40 -15.93 -10.05
C LEU A 218 2.24 -15.97 -9.06
N LEU A 219 1.03 -15.61 -9.48
CA LEU A 219 -0.16 -15.66 -8.64
C LEU A 219 -0.59 -17.10 -8.35
N ASN A 220 -0.30 -18.05 -9.26
CA ASN A 220 -0.55 -19.47 -9.02
C ASN A 220 0.37 -20.08 -7.96
N LEU A 221 1.61 -19.60 -7.80
CA LEU A 221 2.54 -20.12 -6.78
C LEU A 221 2.07 -19.88 -5.34
N HIS A 222 1.33 -18.79 -5.12
CA HIS A 222 0.78 -18.46 -3.80
C HIS A 222 -0.58 -19.10 -3.52
N LYS A 223 -1.15 -19.86 -4.47
CA LYS A 223 -2.40 -20.59 -4.23
C LYS A 223 -2.10 -21.79 -3.33
N LYS A 224 -2.95 -21.97 -2.31
CA LYS A 224 -2.95 -23.19 -1.51
C LYS A 224 -3.14 -24.40 -2.42
N SER A 225 -2.55 -25.54 -2.05
CA SER A 225 -2.77 -26.77 -2.80
C SER A 225 -4.26 -27.11 -2.72
N TRP A 226 -4.86 -27.51 -3.84
CA TRP A 226 -6.25 -27.96 -3.86
C TRP A 226 -6.47 -29.16 -2.91
N MET A 227 -5.41 -29.93 -2.64
CA MET A 227 -5.42 -31.05 -1.70
C MET A 227 -5.67 -30.60 -0.27
N ASP A 228 -5.20 -29.41 0.12
CA ASP A 228 -5.34 -28.89 1.49
C ASP A 228 -6.82 -28.76 1.90
N GLY A 229 -7.71 -28.51 0.93
CA GLY A 229 -9.16 -28.45 1.17
C GLY A 229 -9.87 -29.81 1.20
N LEU A 230 -9.21 -30.87 0.71
CA LEU A 230 -9.76 -32.23 0.67
C LEU A 230 -9.23 -33.10 1.81
N THR A 231 -8.03 -32.79 2.31
CA THR A 231 -7.46 -33.44 3.49
C THR A 231 -8.13 -32.89 4.75
N LEU A 232 -8.68 -33.79 5.56
CA LEU A 232 -9.07 -33.47 6.92
C LEU A 232 -7.86 -33.66 7.82
N ALA A 233 -7.60 -32.73 8.72
CA ALA A 233 -6.69 -32.96 9.83
C ALA A 233 -7.21 -34.10 10.72
N ASN A 234 -6.31 -34.82 11.39
CA ASN A 234 -6.68 -35.87 12.34
C ASN A 234 -7.57 -35.28 13.44
N TYR A 235 -8.72 -35.93 13.67
CA TYR A 235 -9.69 -35.46 14.66
C TYR A 235 -9.12 -35.42 16.08
N HIS A 236 -8.32 -36.42 16.46
CA HIS A 236 -7.72 -36.47 17.79
C HIS A 236 -6.78 -35.27 18.04
N ASP A 237 -5.89 -35.00 17.08
CA ASP A 237 -4.95 -33.88 17.15
C ASP A 237 -5.68 -32.54 17.14
N HIS A 238 -6.72 -32.40 16.31
CA HIS A 238 -7.53 -31.19 16.24
C HIS A 238 -8.31 -30.94 17.55
N CYS A 239 -8.87 -31.97 18.18
CA CYS A 239 -9.54 -31.87 19.47
C CYS A 239 -8.56 -31.47 20.58
N ALA A 240 -7.38 -32.11 20.64
CA ALA A 240 -6.34 -31.77 21.62
C ALA A 240 -5.86 -30.32 21.48
N ILE A 241 -5.65 -29.84 20.25
CA ILE A 241 -5.27 -28.45 19.99
C ILE A 241 -6.39 -27.50 20.43
N ASN A 242 -7.66 -27.83 20.19
CA ASN A 242 -8.78 -26.99 20.61
C ASN A 242 -8.92 -26.92 22.13
N GLU A 243 -8.80 -28.05 22.82
CA GLU A 243 -8.82 -28.11 24.28
C GLU A 243 -7.69 -27.28 24.90
N SER A 244 -6.47 -27.42 24.38
CA SER A 244 -5.33 -26.58 24.77
C SER A 244 -5.59 -25.09 24.50
N THR A 245 -6.14 -24.75 23.32
CA THR A 245 -6.44 -23.35 22.96
C THR A 245 -7.47 -22.72 23.90
N VAL A 246 -8.52 -23.46 24.28
CA VAL A 246 -9.56 -22.98 25.20
C VAL A 246 -9.04 -22.88 26.64
N SER A 247 -8.17 -23.80 27.04
CA SER A 247 -7.53 -23.78 28.37
C SER A 247 -6.63 -22.55 28.54
N GLU A 248 -5.82 -22.23 27.52
CA GLU A 248 -5.03 -20.99 27.47
C GLU A 248 -5.92 -19.74 27.44
N MET A 249 -7.06 -19.79 26.72
CA MET A 249 -8.00 -18.68 26.67
C MET A 249 -8.63 -18.40 28.05
N LEU A 250 -8.90 -19.44 28.83
CA LEU A 250 -9.41 -19.30 30.20
C LEU A 250 -8.38 -18.64 31.13
N GLU A 251 -7.09 -18.99 30.98
CA GLU A 251 -6.01 -18.34 31.72
C GLU A 251 -5.84 -16.86 31.32
N LEU A 252 -5.90 -16.57 30.01
CA LEU A 252 -5.88 -15.19 29.50
C LEU A 252 -7.10 -14.38 29.97
N ALA A 253 -8.29 -14.98 30.09
CA ALA A 253 -9.48 -14.31 30.60
C ALA A 253 -9.35 -13.96 32.09
N LYS A 254 -8.76 -14.84 32.91
CA LYS A 254 -8.43 -14.53 34.31
C LYS A 254 -7.44 -13.37 34.40
N ASN A 255 -6.41 -13.38 33.56
CA ASN A 255 -5.42 -12.30 33.49
C ASN A 255 -6.03 -10.99 33.01
N TYR A 256 -7.00 -11.04 32.09
CA TYR A 256 -7.75 -9.87 31.63
C TYR A 256 -8.61 -9.27 32.74
N ASN A 257 -9.35 -10.08 33.50
CA ASN A 257 -10.13 -9.60 34.65
C ASN A 257 -9.22 -8.92 35.69
N LYS A 258 -8.06 -9.53 35.98
CA LYS A 258 -7.06 -8.92 36.87
C LYS A 258 -6.49 -7.62 36.32
N ALA A 259 -6.30 -7.53 35.00
CA ALA A 259 -5.85 -6.30 34.36
C ALA A 259 -6.90 -5.18 34.48
N LEU A 260 -8.19 -5.49 34.34
CA LEU A 260 -9.28 -4.52 34.55
C LEU A 260 -9.34 -4.02 36.01
N GLU A 261 -9.17 -4.91 36.98
CA GLU A 261 -9.10 -4.53 38.40
C GLU A 261 -7.90 -3.62 38.71
N ASP A 262 -6.78 -3.83 38.01
CA ASP A 262 -5.58 -3.01 38.12
C ASP A 262 -5.75 -1.66 37.40
N GLU A 263 -6.50 -1.61 36.30
CA GLU A 263 -6.84 -0.38 35.56
C GLU A 263 -7.68 0.58 36.41
N GLU A 264 -8.63 0.06 37.20
CA GLU A 264 -9.48 0.88 38.08
C GLU A 264 -8.68 1.54 39.24
N LYS A 265 -7.55 0.94 39.63
CA LYS A 265 -6.75 1.37 40.79
C LYS A 265 -5.61 2.33 40.45
N MET A 266 -5.19 2.40 39.18
CA MET A 266 -3.93 3.04 38.78
C MET A 266 -4.14 4.08 37.69
N THR A 267 -3.23 5.07 37.63
CA THR A 267 -3.23 6.07 36.55
C THR A 267 -2.68 5.48 35.24
N PRO A 268 -3.09 5.99 34.06
CA PRO A 268 -2.71 5.46 32.76
C PRO A 268 -1.19 5.44 32.51
N GLU A 269 -0.43 6.40 33.06
CA GLU A 269 1.03 6.46 32.93
C GLU A 269 1.73 5.34 33.72
N GLN A 270 1.23 5.03 34.91
CA GLN A 270 1.76 3.94 35.74
C GLN A 270 1.39 2.57 35.15
N LEU A 271 0.23 2.45 34.51
CA LEU A 271 -0.19 1.25 33.77
C LEU A 271 0.69 1.00 32.55
N ALA A 272 1.02 2.05 31.80
CA ALA A 272 1.92 1.93 30.65
C ALA A 272 3.28 1.34 31.06
N ILE A 273 3.86 1.81 32.18
CA ILE A 273 5.13 1.31 32.72
C ILE A 273 4.98 -0.13 33.25
N LYS A 274 3.88 -0.45 33.95
CA LYS A 274 3.60 -1.77 34.53
C LYS A 274 3.38 -2.85 33.45
N ASN A 275 2.85 -2.46 32.30
CA ASN A 275 2.51 -3.34 31.20
C ASN A 275 3.70 -3.61 30.27
N VAL A 276 4.80 -2.83 30.36
CA VAL A 276 6.03 -3.12 29.61
C VAL A 276 6.60 -4.48 30.03
N GLY A 277 6.72 -5.39 29.07
CA GLY A 277 7.27 -6.73 29.28
C GLY A 277 6.27 -7.77 29.81
N LYS A 278 5.00 -7.41 30.00
CA LYS A 278 3.92 -8.36 30.30
C LYS A 278 3.09 -8.64 29.05
N GLN A 279 2.48 -9.81 29.03
CA GLN A 279 1.58 -10.20 27.95
C GLN A 279 0.29 -9.38 28.02
N ASP A 280 -0.06 -8.66 26.96
CA ASP A 280 -1.35 -7.97 26.85
C ASP A 280 -2.48 -9.01 26.68
N PRO A 281 -3.32 -9.25 27.70
CA PRO A 281 -4.31 -10.33 27.66
C PRO A 281 -5.39 -10.08 26.61
N LYS A 282 -5.79 -8.81 26.39
CA LYS A 282 -6.80 -8.44 25.38
C LYS A 282 -6.38 -8.80 23.96
N ARG A 283 -5.17 -8.39 23.54
CA ARG A 283 -4.64 -8.68 22.20
C ARG A 283 -4.52 -10.19 21.95
N HIS A 284 -4.06 -10.93 22.96
CA HIS A 284 -3.89 -12.38 22.82
C HIS A 284 -5.23 -13.13 22.80
N LEU A 285 -6.24 -12.67 23.55
CA LEU A 285 -7.60 -13.20 23.45
C LEU A 285 -8.15 -13.01 22.02
N GLU A 286 -8.03 -11.82 21.46
CA GLU A 286 -8.47 -11.53 20.08
C GLU A 286 -7.76 -12.43 19.04
N GLU A 287 -6.45 -12.65 19.18
CA GLU A 287 -5.70 -13.54 18.28
C GLU A 287 -6.14 -15.01 18.37
N LYS A 288 -6.42 -15.50 19.59
CA LYS A 288 -6.86 -16.88 19.82
C LYS A 288 -8.29 -17.11 19.31
N VAL A 289 -9.17 -16.13 19.49
CA VAL A 289 -10.54 -16.15 18.93
C VAL A 289 -10.49 -16.22 17.40
N LYS A 290 -9.71 -15.35 16.74
CA LYS A 290 -9.56 -15.37 15.27
C LYS A 290 -9.08 -16.73 14.74
N LYS A 291 -8.13 -17.37 15.45
CA LYS A 291 -7.65 -18.72 15.09
C LYS A 291 -8.74 -19.78 15.22
N LEU A 292 -9.58 -19.70 16.27
CA LEU A 292 -10.70 -20.62 16.47
C LEU A 292 -11.81 -20.39 15.43
N GLU A 293 -12.16 -19.14 15.14
CA GLU A 293 -13.11 -18.77 14.09
C GLU A 293 -12.68 -19.31 12.72
N GLN A 294 -11.40 -19.14 12.37
CA GLN A 294 -10.85 -19.68 11.12
C GLN A 294 -10.95 -21.21 11.06
N ARG A 295 -10.76 -21.91 12.19
CA ARG A 295 -10.94 -23.38 12.26
C ARG A 295 -12.40 -23.76 12.11
N ILE A 296 -13.32 -23.05 12.75
CA ILE A 296 -14.76 -23.30 12.65
C ILE A 296 -15.24 -23.11 11.21
N ALA A 297 -14.84 -22.01 10.55
CA ALA A 297 -15.13 -21.75 9.15
C ALA A 297 -14.61 -22.88 8.25
N SER A 298 -13.39 -23.37 8.49
CA SER A 298 -12.85 -24.51 7.73
C SER A 298 -13.65 -25.81 7.90
N LEU A 299 -14.22 -26.06 9.08
CA LEU A 299 -15.07 -27.23 9.35
C LEU A 299 -16.47 -27.09 8.75
N GLN A 300 -17.04 -25.88 8.74
CA GLN A 300 -18.31 -25.59 8.10
C GLN A 300 -18.20 -25.79 6.59
N ASN A 301 -17.15 -25.26 5.96
CA ASN A 301 -16.87 -25.44 4.54
C ASN A 301 -16.73 -26.92 4.16
N ALA A 302 -16.11 -27.74 5.02
CA ALA A 302 -15.98 -29.18 4.81
C ALA A 302 -17.34 -29.94 4.87
N LYS A 303 -18.31 -29.47 5.68
CA LYS A 303 -19.69 -30.00 5.71
C LYS A 303 -20.52 -29.54 4.50
N PHE A 304 -20.33 -28.29 4.05
CA PHE A 304 -21.05 -27.72 2.90
C PHE A 304 -20.71 -28.40 1.56
N LEU A 305 -19.45 -28.83 1.37
CA LEU A 305 -18.99 -29.43 0.12
C LEU A 305 -19.43 -30.90 -0.10
N ARG A 306 -19.91 -31.62 0.92
CA ARG A 306 -20.11 -33.09 0.84
C ARG A 306 -21.55 -33.58 0.72
N CYS A 307 -22.57 -32.75 0.96
CA CYS A 307 -23.96 -33.21 0.90
C CYS A 307 -24.73 -32.62 -0.30
N LYS A 308 -24.98 -33.45 -1.31
CA LYS A 308 -25.78 -33.09 -2.51
C LYS A 308 -27.19 -32.60 -2.17
N SER A 309 -27.75 -33.07 -1.06
CA SER A 309 -29.07 -32.65 -0.56
C SER A 309 -28.99 -31.26 0.05
N CYS A 310 -28.01 -31.01 0.94
CA CYS A 310 -27.85 -29.73 1.60
C CYS A 310 -27.50 -28.61 0.62
N GLN A 311 -26.70 -28.86 -0.43
CA GLN A 311 -26.35 -27.85 -1.43
C GLN A 311 -27.58 -27.21 -2.11
N LYS A 312 -28.65 -27.98 -2.37
CA LYS A 312 -29.90 -27.45 -2.94
C LYS A 312 -30.65 -26.60 -1.93
N PHE A 313 -30.68 -27.04 -0.67
CA PHE A 313 -31.31 -26.28 0.41
C PHE A 313 -30.55 -24.99 0.70
N THR A 314 -29.22 -25.00 0.71
CA THR A 314 -28.39 -23.79 0.91
C THR A 314 -28.58 -22.78 -0.20
N LYS A 315 -28.58 -23.20 -1.47
CA LYS A 315 -28.89 -22.28 -2.59
C LYS A 315 -30.27 -21.65 -2.44
N ARG A 316 -31.25 -22.45 -2.00
CA ARG A 316 -32.61 -21.96 -1.76
C ARG A 316 -32.68 -21.05 -0.55
N LEU A 317 -31.90 -21.31 0.49
CA LEU A 317 -31.80 -20.50 1.70
C LEU A 317 -31.15 -19.14 1.39
N GLY A 318 -30.05 -19.14 0.61
CA GLY A 318 -29.38 -17.91 0.15
C GLY A 318 -30.29 -17.04 -0.71
N LEU A 319 -31.01 -17.64 -1.68
CA LEU A 319 -32.02 -16.93 -2.47
C LEU A 319 -33.17 -16.37 -1.62
N LEU A 320 -33.58 -17.10 -0.58
CA LEU A 320 -34.62 -16.64 0.33
C LEU A 320 -34.12 -15.47 1.19
N ASN A 321 -32.87 -15.52 1.63
CA ASN A 321 -32.24 -14.49 2.44
C ASN A 321 -32.03 -13.19 1.64
N GLU A 322 -31.55 -13.30 0.40
CA GLU A 322 -31.41 -12.15 -0.50
C GLU A 322 -32.76 -11.47 -0.75
N LYS A 323 -33.81 -12.27 -1.00
CA LYS A 323 -35.19 -11.75 -1.09
C LYS A 323 -35.66 -11.10 0.20
N PHE A 324 -35.31 -11.67 1.36
CA PHE A 324 -35.70 -11.13 2.65
C PHE A 324 -35.00 -9.79 2.94
N HIS A 325 -33.72 -9.65 2.59
CA HIS A 325 -32.99 -8.38 2.68
C HIS A 325 -33.61 -7.30 1.79
N ILE A 326 -33.96 -7.63 0.56
CA ILE A 326 -34.64 -6.69 -0.36
C ILE A 326 -35.98 -6.24 0.26
N LEU A 327 -36.77 -7.17 0.80
CA LEU A 327 -38.05 -6.85 1.45
C LEU A 327 -37.89 -6.00 2.71
N LEU A 328 -36.86 -6.24 3.52
CA LEU A 328 -36.53 -5.40 4.69
C LEU A 328 -36.15 -3.99 4.27
N GLN A 329 -35.31 -3.86 3.24
CA GLN A 329 -34.91 -2.56 2.69
C GLN A 329 -36.11 -1.79 2.11
N GLU A 330 -37.00 -2.47 1.38
CA GLU A 330 -38.26 -1.89 0.90
C GLU A 330 -39.17 -1.45 2.04
N LYS A 331 -39.31 -2.29 3.09
CA LYS A 331 -40.09 -1.95 4.28
C LYS A 331 -39.54 -0.71 4.98
N ARG A 332 -38.20 -0.59 5.09
CA ARG A 332 -37.51 0.57 5.67
C ARG A 332 -37.78 1.84 4.87
N SER A 333 -37.63 1.79 3.55
CA SER A 333 -37.93 2.93 2.66
C SER A 333 -39.38 3.40 2.82
N ARG A 334 -40.34 2.48 2.80
CA ARG A 334 -41.77 2.81 2.96
C ARG A 334 -42.09 3.39 4.33
N LEU A 335 -41.46 2.87 5.39
CA LEU A 335 -41.63 3.43 6.73
C LEU A 335 -41.08 4.85 6.82
N GLN A 336 -39.90 5.11 6.25
CA GLN A 336 -39.31 6.45 6.17
C GLN A 336 -40.18 7.43 5.37
N GLU A 337 -40.71 6.99 4.23
CA GLU A 337 -41.63 7.81 3.42
C GLU A 337 -42.91 8.14 4.21
N LEU A 338 -43.51 7.17 4.90
CA LEU A 338 -44.70 7.38 5.72
C LEU A 338 -44.44 8.30 6.92
N THR A 339 -43.28 8.18 7.59
CA THR A 339 -42.93 9.07 8.71
C THR A 339 -42.68 10.48 8.23
N ASN A 340 -42.02 10.67 7.09
CA ASN A 340 -41.77 11.99 6.51
C ASN A 340 -43.09 12.67 6.12
N LEU A 341 -43.99 11.96 5.43
CA LEU A 341 -45.32 12.50 5.08
C LEU A 341 -46.14 12.89 6.32
N ARG A 342 -46.05 12.12 7.41
CA ARG A 342 -46.71 12.48 8.67
C ARG A 342 -46.10 13.71 9.33
N GLN A 343 -44.78 13.83 9.34
CA GLN A 343 -44.08 15.01 9.88
C GLN A 343 -44.44 16.26 9.08
N GLU A 344 -44.33 16.21 7.75
CA GLU A 344 -44.70 17.31 6.86
C GLU A 344 -46.15 17.77 7.07
N ALA A 345 -47.10 16.82 7.19
CA ALA A 345 -48.50 17.16 7.45
C ALA A 345 -48.71 17.87 8.80
N ILE A 346 -47.99 17.46 9.85
CA ILE A 346 -48.08 18.10 11.17
C ILE A 346 -47.41 19.48 11.17
N GLU A 347 -46.25 19.62 10.50
CA GLU A 347 -45.54 20.89 10.36
C GLU A 347 -46.36 21.92 9.56
N LEU A 348 -46.99 21.49 8.46
CA LEU A 348 -47.92 22.33 7.70
C LEU A 348 -49.10 22.80 8.56
N ALA A 349 -49.66 21.90 9.38
CA ALA A 349 -50.75 22.26 10.29
C ALA A 349 -50.30 23.24 11.39
N ILE A 350 -49.07 23.11 11.90
CA ILE A 350 -48.48 24.07 12.86
C ILE A 350 -48.28 25.43 12.18
N SER A 351 -47.71 25.45 10.97
CA SER A 351 -47.48 26.67 10.19
C SER A 351 -48.79 27.42 9.90
N GLU A 352 -49.86 26.70 9.53
CA GLU A 352 -51.19 27.30 9.33
C GLU A 352 -51.73 27.95 10.61
N LYS A 353 -51.52 27.30 11.77
CA LYS A 353 -51.93 27.82 13.08
C LYS A 353 -51.08 29.04 13.49
N ASP A 354 -49.77 29.02 13.27
CA ASP A 354 -48.88 30.16 13.54
C ASP A 354 -49.21 31.36 12.64
N ALA A 355 -49.53 31.14 11.36
CA ALA A 355 -49.98 32.20 10.46
C ALA A 355 -51.28 32.86 10.96
N LYS A 356 -52.24 32.07 11.43
CA LYS A 356 -53.50 32.58 12.02
C LYS A 356 -53.27 33.34 13.32
N ILE A 357 -52.36 32.87 14.18
CA ILE A 357 -51.97 33.57 15.41
C ILE A 357 -51.32 34.91 15.05
N ALA A 358 -50.36 34.94 14.13
CA ALA A 358 -49.67 36.16 13.70
C ALA A 358 -50.64 37.19 13.09
N GLN A 359 -51.60 36.76 12.27
CA GLN A 359 -52.63 37.64 11.71
C GLN A 359 -53.49 38.30 12.81
N LEU A 360 -53.90 37.53 13.81
CA LEU A 360 -54.70 38.04 14.92
C LEU A 360 -53.89 38.97 15.83
N GLU A 361 -52.61 38.67 16.09
CA GLU A 361 -51.71 39.52 16.87
C GLU A 361 -51.44 40.87 16.18
N VAL A 362 -51.21 40.87 14.86
CA VAL A 362 -50.99 42.10 14.07
C VAL A 362 -52.27 42.95 13.97
N SER A 363 -53.45 42.32 13.89
CA SER A 363 -54.74 43.03 13.84
C SER A 363 -55.13 43.69 15.18
N GLY A 364 -54.47 43.30 16.28
CA GLY A 364 -54.76 43.73 17.65
C GLY A 364 -56.12 43.21 18.12
N ALA A 365 -56.12 42.09 18.85
CA ALA A 365 -57.35 41.52 19.42
C ALA A 365 -58.03 42.51 20.38
N LYS A 366 -59.22 42.99 20.03
CA LYS A 366 -59.96 44.04 20.77
C LYS A 366 -61.27 43.54 21.36
N THR A 367 -61.76 42.39 20.90
CA THR A 367 -63.03 41.79 21.35
C THR A 367 -62.77 40.51 22.14
N GLN A 368 -63.64 40.22 23.12
CA GLN A 368 -63.53 39.04 23.98
C GLN A 368 -63.47 37.73 23.16
N GLU A 369 -64.26 37.64 22.08
CA GLU A 369 -64.27 36.50 21.16
C GLU A 369 -62.93 36.29 20.43
N GLN A 370 -62.23 37.38 20.07
CA GLN A 370 -60.92 37.30 19.41
C GLN A 370 -59.83 36.82 20.37
N ILE A 371 -59.92 37.17 21.65
CA ILE A 371 -58.99 36.73 22.70
C ILE A 371 -59.18 35.23 22.97
N GLU A 372 -60.44 34.77 23.11
CA GLU A 372 -60.76 33.36 23.29
C GLU A 372 -60.34 32.50 22.08
N SER A 373 -60.55 32.99 20.86
CA SER A 373 -60.08 32.31 19.65
C SER A 373 -58.56 32.22 19.57
N LEU A 374 -57.83 33.22 20.07
CA LEU A 374 -56.37 33.25 20.08
C LEU A 374 -55.79 32.27 21.12
N ASP A 375 -56.40 32.20 22.30
CA ASP A 375 -56.03 31.21 23.33
C ASP A 375 -56.30 29.78 22.87
N GLN A 376 -57.42 29.55 22.17
CA GLN A 376 -57.74 28.25 21.56
C GLN A 376 -56.72 27.84 20.49
N LEU A 377 -56.31 28.78 19.61
CA LEU A 377 -55.28 28.52 18.60
C LEU A 377 -53.91 28.21 19.22
N ARG A 378 -53.53 28.90 20.29
CA ARG A 378 -52.30 28.62 21.04
C ARG A 378 -52.32 27.25 21.72
N SER A 379 -53.47 26.88 22.29
CA SER A 379 -53.69 25.55 22.87
C SER A 379 -53.57 24.44 21.82
N ASP A 380 -54.22 24.61 20.67
CA ASP A 380 -54.17 23.65 19.57
C ASP A 380 -52.77 23.52 18.95
N ARG A 381 -52.04 24.64 18.79
CA ARG A 381 -50.64 24.62 18.36
C ARG A 381 -49.76 23.86 19.34
N ASN A 382 -49.92 24.07 20.65
CA ASN A 382 -49.16 23.34 21.66
C ASN A 382 -49.47 21.83 21.63
N LYS A 383 -50.72 21.43 21.37
CA LYS A 383 -51.07 20.01 21.16
C LYS A 383 -50.41 19.42 19.91
N LEU A 384 -50.36 20.17 18.81
CA LEU A 384 -49.69 19.73 17.58
C LEU A 384 -48.18 19.58 17.77
N ASN A 385 -47.53 20.51 18.49
CA ASN A 385 -46.11 20.39 18.84
C ASN A 385 -45.82 19.16 19.71
N ASN A 386 -46.65 18.89 20.72
CA ASN A 386 -46.51 17.67 21.53
C ASN A 386 -46.70 16.41 20.67
N ARG A 387 -47.63 16.43 19.72
CA ARG A 387 -47.87 15.31 18.80
C ARG A 387 -46.72 15.10 17.82
N LEU A 388 -46.10 16.17 17.34
CA LEU A 388 -44.89 16.12 16.52
C LEU A 388 -43.73 15.47 17.29
N LYS A 389 -43.53 15.87 18.55
CA LYS A 389 -42.50 15.30 19.42
C LYS A 389 -42.67 13.78 19.61
N VAL A 390 -43.90 13.34 19.87
CA VAL A 390 -44.22 11.90 20.03
C VAL A 390 -43.99 11.12 18.73
N GLU A 391 -44.36 11.68 17.57
CA GLU A 391 -44.10 11.04 16.27
C GLU A 391 -42.59 10.98 15.95
N CYS A 392 -41.80 12.00 16.31
CA CYS A 392 -40.34 11.93 16.17
C CYS A 392 -39.72 10.83 17.04
N GLU A 393 -40.17 10.68 18.29
CA GLU A 393 -39.71 9.60 19.18
C GLU A 393 -40.10 8.21 18.66
N ASN A 394 -41.33 8.04 18.16
CA ASN A 394 -41.80 6.79 17.54
C ASN A 394 -41.09 6.46 16.22
N SER A 395 -40.76 7.46 15.42
CA SER A 395 -40.00 7.26 14.18
C SER A 395 -38.60 6.74 14.46
N LEU A 396 -37.95 7.26 15.51
CA LEU A 396 -36.62 6.81 15.92
C LEU A 396 -36.64 5.37 16.44
N SER A 397 -37.64 4.99 17.26
CA SER A 397 -37.74 3.63 17.77
C SER A 397 -37.97 2.60 16.65
N LEU A 398 -38.85 2.89 15.70
CA LEU A 398 -39.13 2.01 14.55
C LEU A 398 -37.92 1.82 13.63
N LEU A 399 -37.09 2.86 13.46
CA LEU A 399 -35.84 2.78 12.69
C LEU A 399 -34.78 1.96 13.41
N VAL A 400 -34.69 2.09 14.74
CA VAL A 400 -33.77 1.32 15.59
C VAL A 400 -34.12 -0.17 15.59
N GLU A 401 -35.41 -0.52 15.69
CA GLU A 401 -35.87 -1.92 15.57
C GLU A 401 -35.53 -2.51 14.20
N CYS A 402 -35.69 -1.76 13.10
CA CYS A 402 -35.32 -2.25 11.78
C CYS A 402 -33.81 -2.50 11.65
N SER A 403 -32.97 -1.66 12.25
CA SER A 403 -31.51 -1.88 12.26
C SER A 403 -31.08 -3.04 13.16
N SER A 404 -31.74 -3.26 14.30
CA SER A 404 -31.39 -4.40 15.17
C SER A 404 -31.70 -5.73 14.51
N PHE A 405 -32.81 -5.83 13.77
CA PHE A 405 -33.13 -7.03 12.98
C PHE A 405 -32.11 -7.27 11.85
N GLU A 406 -31.62 -6.22 11.19
CA GLU A 406 -30.55 -6.33 10.18
C GLU A 406 -29.24 -6.84 10.80
N GLU A 407 -28.87 -6.35 11.99
CA GLU A 407 -27.67 -6.79 12.74
C GLU A 407 -27.79 -8.25 13.22
N GLU A 408 -28.94 -8.66 13.74
CA GLU A 408 -29.16 -10.05 14.17
C GLU A 408 -29.11 -11.03 12.99
N LEU A 409 -29.66 -10.65 11.83
CA LEU A 409 -29.64 -11.48 10.61
C LEU A 409 -28.27 -11.53 9.95
N SER A 410 -27.55 -10.41 9.95
CA SER A 410 -26.16 -10.39 9.49
C SER A 410 -25.28 -11.25 10.42
N ASN A 411 -25.47 -11.22 11.74
CA ASN A 411 -24.74 -12.10 12.66
C ASN A 411 -25.08 -13.60 12.53
N LEU A 412 -26.29 -13.94 12.07
CA LEU A 412 -26.70 -15.33 11.82
C LEU A 412 -26.10 -15.94 10.54
N PHE A 413 -25.70 -15.11 9.57
CA PHE A 413 -25.25 -15.56 8.24
C PHE A 413 -23.91 -14.98 7.76
N PHE A 414 -23.27 -14.05 8.50
CA PHE A 414 -21.85 -13.71 8.32
C PHE A 414 -20.97 -14.85 8.84
N ILE A 415 -21.03 -15.94 8.09
CA ILE A 415 -19.93 -16.88 7.93
C ILE A 415 -19.72 -16.93 6.43
N GLU A 416 -18.97 -15.96 5.91
CA GLU A 416 -18.28 -15.87 4.60
C GLU A 416 -18.03 -14.37 4.35
N ASP A 417 -16.86 -13.91 3.90
CA ASP A 417 -15.92 -14.46 2.92
C ASP A 417 -14.44 -14.50 3.37
#